data_AF-A0A540WN40-F1
#
_entry.id   AF-A0A540WN40-F1
#
_cell.length_a   1.000
_cell.length_b   1.000
_cell.length_c   1.000
_cell.angle_alpha   90.00
_cell.angle_beta   90.00
_cell.angle_gamma   90.00
#
_symmetry.space_group_name_H-M   'P 1'
#
loop_
_entity.id
_entity.type
_entity.pdbx_description
1 polymer ?
#
loop_
_entity_poly.entity_id
_entity_poly.type
_entity_poly.pdbx_seq_one_letter_code
_entity_poly.pdbx_strand_id
1 'polypeptide(L)'
;MPTEFKLRLAETIAWCLPRAQAARAGDTTRTAELMPPVCGHDGDTFLDLVLKTPDVPREAVGFITERRREALARMNMPLPPLGDLAGGWVFATDFNTDICGAATAPSNGFLDDYDVPGWDTWFAHQETGEMGGIIYGWVPPALLTLAEKGFYVIPVTSAWWLRDEDLRRLMAS
;
A
#
# COMPACT_ATOMS: atom_id res chain seq x y z
N MET A 1 -10.84 -13.80 17.25
CA MET A 1 -9.52 -13.40 16.72
C MET A 1 -9.71 -12.03 16.11
N PRO A 2 -8.83 -11.03 16.33
CA PRO A 2 -8.88 -9.79 15.55
C PRO A 2 -8.94 -10.18 14.08
N THR A 3 -9.90 -9.67 13.32
CA THR A 3 -10.05 -10.00 11.91
C THR A 3 -8.72 -9.75 11.21
N GLU A 4 -8.30 -10.65 10.33
CA GLU A 4 -6.94 -10.65 9.77
C GLU A 4 -6.56 -9.30 9.14
N PHE A 5 -7.56 -8.58 8.61
CA PHE A 5 -7.48 -7.19 8.18
C PHE A 5 -6.94 -6.23 9.26
N LYS A 6 -7.49 -6.26 10.48
CA LYS A 6 -7.04 -5.42 11.60
C LYS A 6 -5.61 -5.72 11.99
N LEU A 7 -5.27 -7.00 12.10
CA LEU A 7 -3.92 -7.42 12.48
C LEU A 7 -2.91 -6.90 11.47
N ARG A 8 -3.15 -7.12 10.16
CA ARG A 8 -2.28 -6.66 9.08
C ARG A 8 -2.18 -5.14 9.02
N LEU A 9 -3.28 -4.41 9.26
CA LEU A 9 -3.25 -2.95 9.37
C LEU A 9 -2.37 -2.49 10.55
N ALA A 10 -2.50 -3.10 11.73
CA ALA A 10 -1.68 -2.75 12.89
C ALA A 10 -0.20 -3.04 12.64
N GLU A 11 0.13 -4.17 12.01
CA GLU A 11 1.49 -4.51 11.57
C GLU A 11 2.03 -3.46 10.59
N THR A 12 1.21 -3.00 9.64
CA THR A 12 1.58 -1.96 8.67
C THR A 12 1.91 -0.63 9.35
N ILE A 13 1.08 -0.21 10.30
CA ILE A 13 1.33 1.00 11.09
C ILE A 13 2.64 0.85 11.88
N ALA A 14 2.82 -0.26 12.60
CA ALA A 14 4.04 -0.53 13.36
C ALA A 14 5.30 -0.48 12.48
N TRP A 15 5.21 -1.02 11.26
CA TRP A 15 6.32 -1.02 10.31
C TRP A 15 6.61 0.37 9.75
N CYS A 16 5.61 1.03 9.19
CA CYS A 16 5.78 2.24 8.40
C CYS A 16 5.97 3.49 9.26
N LEU A 17 5.28 3.61 10.40
CA LEU A 17 5.27 4.82 11.22
C LEU A 17 6.69 5.29 11.63
N PRO A 18 7.60 4.43 12.13
CA PRO A 18 8.96 4.88 12.46
C PRO A 18 9.90 5.04 11.25
N ARG A 19 9.50 4.58 10.06
CA ARG A 19 10.35 4.54 8.85
C ARG A 19 10.05 5.66 7.86
N ALA A 20 8.79 6.09 7.79
CA ALA A 20 8.31 7.02 6.78
C ALA A 20 8.98 8.40 6.91
N GLN A 21 9.59 8.86 5.82
CA GLN A 21 10.22 10.18 5.75
C GLN A 21 9.75 10.92 4.51
N ALA A 22 9.09 12.07 4.69
CA ALA A 22 8.56 12.87 3.59
C ALA A 22 9.61 13.23 2.54
N ALA A 23 10.84 13.53 2.96
CA ALA A 23 11.96 13.87 2.06
C ALA A 23 12.45 12.68 1.21
N ARG A 24 12.08 11.45 1.57
CA ARG A 24 12.53 10.20 0.92
C ARG A 24 11.36 9.21 0.82
N ALA A 25 10.19 9.69 0.40
CA ALA A 25 8.96 8.89 0.47
C ALA A 25 9.07 7.62 -0.41
N GLY A 26 9.64 7.74 -1.61
CA GLY A 26 9.92 6.59 -2.48
C GLY A 26 10.82 5.54 -1.83
N ASP A 27 11.94 5.94 -1.23
CA ASP A 27 12.88 5.00 -0.59
C ASP A 27 12.29 4.34 0.66
N THR A 28 11.62 5.13 1.51
CA THR A 28 11.19 4.69 2.85
C THR A 28 9.92 3.84 2.83
N THR A 29 9.24 3.76 1.69
CA THR A 29 8.05 2.93 1.48
C THR A 29 8.27 1.75 0.53
N ARG A 30 9.54 1.51 0.14
CA ARG A 30 9.94 0.46 -0.81
C ARG A 30 11.15 -0.31 -0.30
N THR A 31 11.02 -0.90 0.87
CA THR A 31 12.15 -1.64 1.45
C THR A 31 12.39 -2.92 0.67
N ALA A 32 13.68 -3.25 0.48
CA ALA A 32 14.07 -4.51 -0.15
C ALA A 32 13.61 -5.74 0.67
N GLU A 33 13.44 -5.59 1.98
CA GLU A 33 12.96 -6.66 2.88
C GLU A 33 11.53 -7.11 2.56
N LEU A 34 10.67 -6.16 2.15
CA LEU A 34 9.27 -6.40 1.83
C LEU A 34 8.97 -6.44 0.33
N MET A 35 9.97 -6.32 -0.54
CA MET A 35 9.78 -6.29 -2.00
C MET A 35 9.27 -7.67 -2.50
N PRO A 36 8.01 -7.78 -2.95
CA PRO A 36 7.50 -9.03 -3.50
C PRO A 36 8.18 -9.34 -4.84
N PRO A 37 8.30 -10.62 -5.26
CA PRO A 37 8.99 -10.99 -6.49
C PRO A 37 8.49 -10.24 -7.73
N VAL A 38 7.19 -9.98 -7.83
CA VAL A 38 6.60 -9.23 -8.95
C VAL A 38 7.14 -7.80 -9.07
N CYS A 39 7.45 -7.14 -7.95
CA CYS A 39 8.02 -5.78 -7.93
C CYS A 39 9.52 -5.75 -8.25
N GLY A 40 10.16 -6.90 -8.47
CA GLY A 40 11.55 -7.00 -8.94
C GLY A 40 11.69 -6.90 -10.46
N HIS A 41 10.59 -6.87 -11.21
CA HIS A 41 10.59 -6.70 -12.66
C HIS A 41 10.61 -5.21 -13.04
N ASP A 42 10.88 -4.92 -14.32
CA ASP A 42 10.55 -3.61 -14.89
C ASP A 42 9.04 -3.34 -14.80
N GLY A 43 8.65 -2.07 -14.82
CA GLY A 43 7.26 -1.69 -14.55
C GLY A 43 6.27 -2.17 -15.61
N ASP A 44 6.67 -2.28 -16.88
CA ASP A 44 5.82 -2.83 -17.94
C ASP A 44 5.50 -4.30 -17.66
N THR A 45 6.52 -5.09 -17.32
CA THR A 45 6.36 -6.50 -16.94
C THR A 45 5.56 -6.65 -15.64
N PHE A 46 5.79 -5.79 -14.66
CA PHE A 46 5.00 -5.75 -13.42
C PHE A 46 3.52 -5.53 -13.74
N LEU A 47 3.19 -4.50 -14.52
CA LEU A 47 1.81 -4.18 -14.90
C LEU A 47 1.15 -5.32 -15.67
N ASP A 48 1.87 -5.91 -16.63
CA ASP A 48 1.37 -7.05 -17.40
C ASP A 48 0.93 -8.20 -16.48
N LEU A 49 1.78 -8.53 -15.50
CA LEU A 49 1.52 -9.62 -14.55
C LEU A 49 0.34 -9.31 -13.62
N VAL A 50 0.31 -8.13 -13.00
CA VAL A 50 -0.76 -7.77 -12.03
C VAL A 50 -2.12 -7.62 -12.70
N LEU A 51 -2.16 -7.17 -13.96
CA LEU A 51 -3.41 -6.97 -14.71
C LEU A 51 -3.95 -8.27 -15.32
N LYS A 52 -3.08 -9.15 -15.81
CA LYS A 52 -3.48 -10.37 -16.53
C LYS A 52 -3.56 -11.61 -15.67
N THR A 53 -2.92 -11.61 -14.50
CA THR A 53 -2.86 -12.79 -13.63
C THR A 53 -3.52 -12.47 -12.29
N PRO A 54 -4.80 -12.87 -12.09
CA PRO A 54 -5.57 -12.47 -10.91
C PRO A 54 -4.94 -12.80 -9.55
N ASP A 55 -4.11 -13.85 -9.48
CA ASP A 55 -3.46 -14.26 -8.24
C ASP A 55 -2.26 -13.39 -7.86
N VAL A 56 -1.62 -12.70 -8.81
CA VAL A 56 -0.36 -11.99 -8.58
C VAL A 56 -0.50 -10.86 -7.54
N PRO A 57 -1.53 -9.98 -7.59
CA PRO A 57 -1.74 -8.97 -6.56
C PRO A 57 -1.96 -9.57 -5.16
N ARG A 58 -2.72 -10.66 -5.08
CA ARG A 58 -3.00 -11.40 -3.85
C ARG A 58 -1.71 -11.98 -3.25
N GLU A 59 -0.89 -12.61 -4.08
CA GLU A 59 0.41 -13.17 -3.69
C GLU A 59 1.39 -12.09 -3.24
N ALA A 60 1.44 -10.95 -3.94
CA ALA A 60 2.28 -9.82 -3.57
C ALA A 60 1.94 -9.29 -2.16
N VAL A 61 0.65 -9.05 -1.88
CA VAL A 61 0.21 -8.62 -0.55
C VAL A 61 0.50 -9.70 0.50
N GLY A 62 0.25 -10.98 0.18
CA GLY A 62 0.56 -12.11 1.06
C GLY A 62 2.04 -12.13 1.45
N PHE A 63 2.94 -12.03 0.47
CA PHE A 63 4.38 -11.95 0.68
C PHE A 63 4.77 -10.79 1.59
N ILE A 64 4.28 -9.58 1.30
CA ILE A 64 4.57 -8.37 2.09
C ILE A 64 4.14 -8.57 3.54
N THR A 65 2.91 -9.05 3.76
CA THR A 65 2.37 -9.21 5.12
C THR A 65 3.11 -10.26 5.94
N GLU A 66 3.51 -11.38 5.34
CA GLU A 66 4.27 -12.42 6.02
C GLU A 66 5.67 -11.93 6.40
N ARG A 67 6.39 -11.32 5.45
CA ARG A 67 7.73 -10.76 5.70
C ARG A 67 7.71 -9.66 6.76
N ARG A 68 6.70 -8.79 6.71
CA ARG A 68 6.50 -7.73 7.71
C ARG A 68 6.28 -8.33 9.09
N ARG A 69 5.40 -9.32 9.21
CA ARG A 69 5.12 -10.00 10.49
C ARG A 69 6.38 -10.63 11.08
N GLU A 70 7.14 -11.36 10.28
CA GLU A 70 8.41 -11.95 10.71
C GLU A 70 9.40 -10.88 11.19
N ALA A 71 9.53 -9.78 10.45
CA ALA A 71 10.43 -8.68 10.80
C ALA A 71 10.03 -8.00 12.11
N LEU A 72 8.75 -7.72 12.29
CA LEU A 72 8.20 -7.15 13.53
C LEU A 72 8.41 -8.09 14.73
N ALA A 73 8.20 -9.39 14.54
CA ALA A 73 8.46 -10.39 15.57
C ALA A 73 9.95 -10.44 15.96
N ARG A 74 10.87 -10.42 14.98
CA ARG A 74 12.32 -10.34 15.23
C ARG A 74 12.73 -9.10 16.03
N MET A 75 12.08 -7.97 15.77
CA MET A 75 12.33 -6.70 16.47
C MET A 75 11.61 -6.60 17.82
N ASN A 76 10.76 -7.57 18.17
CA ASN A 76 9.85 -7.51 19.32
C ASN A 76 9.03 -6.20 19.34
N MET A 77 8.57 -5.77 18.16
CA MET A 77 7.89 -4.49 17.99
C MET A 77 6.41 -4.62 18.40
N PRO A 78 5.92 -3.82 19.35
CA PRO A 78 4.53 -3.87 19.76
C PRO A 78 3.61 -3.35 18.66
N LEU A 79 2.43 -3.96 18.54
CA LEU A 79 1.41 -3.50 17.61
C LEU A 79 0.60 -2.34 18.24
N PRO A 80 0.40 -1.23 17.53
CA PRO A 80 -0.37 -0.10 18.02
C PRO A 80 -1.88 -0.41 18.04
N PRO A 81 -2.65 0.24 18.91
CA PRO A 81 -4.10 0.23 18.81
C PRO A 81 -4.55 0.93 17.52
N LEU A 82 -5.64 0.44 16.92
CA LEU A 82 -6.17 0.96 15.64
C LEU A 82 -7.13 2.15 15.79
N GLY A 83 -7.12 2.86 16.92
CA GLY A 83 -8.12 3.88 17.24
C GLY A 83 -8.23 4.99 16.20
N ASP A 84 -7.21 5.83 16.11
CA ASP A 84 -7.08 6.94 15.15
C ASP A 84 -6.14 6.60 13.98
N LEU A 85 -5.85 5.30 13.80
CA LEU A 85 -4.86 4.79 12.84
C LEU A 85 -3.49 5.48 12.95
N ALA A 86 -3.11 5.89 14.17
CA ALA A 86 -1.89 6.67 14.43
C ALA A 86 -1.79 7.94 13.56
N GLY A 87 -2.93 8.55 13.22
CA GLY A 87 -3.05 9.75 12.41
C GLY A 87 -2.87 9.55 10.89
N GLY A 88 -2.70 8.31 10.41
CA GLY A 88 -2.58 8.00 8.99
C GLY A 88 -3.90 7.56 8.37
N TRP A 89 -3.97 7.47 7.05
CA TRP A 89 -5.21 7.18 6.31
C TRP A 89 -5.10 5.91 5.46
N VAL A 90 -6.21 5.21 5.28
CA VAL A 90 -6.29 4.04 4.41
C VAL A 90 -6.65 4.46 3.00
N PHE A 91 -5.93 3.93 2.03
CA PHE A 91 -6.24 4.07 0.60
C PHE A 91 -6.59 2.71 0.01
N ALA A 92 -7.21 2.76 -1.16
CA ALA A 92 -7.41 1.64 -2.06
C ALA A 92 -6.77 1.98 -3.41
N THR A 93 -6.26 0.96 -4.10
CA THR A 93 -5.71 1.09 -5.44
C THR A 93 -6.07 -0.12 -6.29
N ASP A 94 -6.37 0.15 -7.56
CA ASP A 94 -6.33 -0.83 -8.64
C ASP A 94 -5.23 -0.38 -9.63
N PHE A 95 -4.58 -1.32 -10.31
CA PHE A 95 -3.42 -1.01 -11.17
C PHE A 95 -3.84 -0.39 -12.53
N ASN A 96 -4.97 0.30 -12.58
CA ASN A 96 -5.50 0.94 -13.79
C ASN A 96 -4.81 2.29 -14.06
N THR A 97 -3.57 2.25 -14.52
CA THR A 97 -2.73 3.43 -14.80
C THR A 97 -2.66 3.75 -16.30
N ASP A 98 -2.42 5.02 -16.64
CA ASP A 98 -2.08 5.48 -18.00
C ASP A 98 -0.58 5.64 -18.24
N ILE A 99 0.26 5.28 -17.25
CA ILE A 99 1.73 5.27 -17.33
C ILE A 99 2.30 6.66 -17.69
N CYS A 100 1.65 7.72 -17.22
CA CYS A 100 2.12 9.09 -17.50
C CYS A 100 3.23 9.58 -16.55
N GLY A 101 3.44 8.88 -15.42
CA GLY A 101 4.40 9.26 -14.37
C GLY A 101 4.11 10.59 -13.68
N ALA A 102 2.91 11.16 -13.88
CA ALA A 102 2.57 12.49 -13.36
C ALA A 102 2.61 12.55 -11.83
N ALA A 103 2.32 11.44 -11.15
CA ALA A 103 2.23 11.37 -9.70
C ALA A 103 3.58 11.22 -8.98
N THR A 104 4.65 10.82 -9.68
CA THR A 104 5.96 10.56 -9.07
C THR A 104 6.53 11.80 -8.39
N ALA A 105 6.62 12.91 -9.11
CA ALA A 105 7.22 14.13 -8.57
C ALA A 105 6.36 14.78 -7.44
N PRO A 106 5.03 14.95 -7.58
CA PRO A 106 4.20 15.52 -6.52
C PRO A 106 4.14 14.68 -5.24
N SER A 107 4.29 13.36 -5.36
CA SER A 107 4.29 12.42 -4.23
C SER A 107 5.68 12.13 -3.65
N ASN A 108 6.72 12.76 -4.20
CA ASN A 108 8.13 12.49 -3.88
C ASN A 108 8.50 10.99 -3.93
N GLY A 109 8.00 10.32 -4.97
CA GLY A 109 8.21 8.89 -5.22
C GLY A 109 7.37 7.94 -4.37
N PHE A 110 6.45 8.43 -3.51
CA PHE A 110 5.50 7.54 -2.84
C PHE A 110 4.70 6.72 -3.86
N LEU A 111 4.22 7.37 -4.92
CA LEU A 111 3.80 6.76 -6.17
C LEU A 111 4.98 6.77 -7.14
N ASP A 112 5.16 5.69 -7.88
CA ASP A 112 6.17 5.65 -8.96
C ASP A 112 5.57 6.02 -10.32
N ASP A 113 6.36 5.84 -11.39
CA ASP A 113 5.99 6.25 -12.74
C ASP A 113 4.78 5.49 -13.31
N TYR A 114 4.37 4.40 -12.64
CA TYR A 114 3.23 3.56 -12.97
C TYR A 114 2.07 3.76 -11.99
N ASP A 115 2.09 4.86 -11.21
CA ASP A 115 1.13 5.19 -10.16
C ASP A 115 1.03 4.12 -9.05
N VAL A 116 2.05 3.27 -8.91
CA VAL A 116 2.05 2.20 -7.91
C VAL A 116 2.47 2.80 -6.57
N PRO A 117 1.68 2.68 -5.48
CA PRO A 117 2.09 3.15 -4.16
C PRO A 117 3.19 2.28 -3.57
N GLY A 118 4.02 2.81 -2.66
CA GLY A 118 5.09 2.04 -2.03
C GLY A 118 4.59 0.77 -1.32
N TRP A 119 5.15 -0.38 -1.70
CA TRP A 119 4.68 -1.71 -1.29
C TRP A 119 4.73 -1.95 0.22
N ASP A 120 5.61 -1.26 0.96
CA ASP A 120 5.62 -1.33 2.43
C ASP A 120 4.30 -0.91 3.06
N THR A 121 3.45 -0.16 2.34
CA THR A 121 2.15 0.32 2.83
C THR A 121 1.01 -0.67 2.62
N TRP A 122 1.18 -1.70 1.79
CA TRP A 122 0.09 -2.61 1.41
C TRP A 122 -0.18 -3.63 2.51
N PHE A 123 -1.45 -3.96 2.76
CA PHE A 123 -1.80 -4.85 3.87
C PHE A 123 -3.00 -5.77 3.62
N ALA A 124 -3.84 -5.47 2.63
CA ALA A 124 -4.93 -6.36 2.25
C ALA A 124 -5.17 -6.31 0.74
N HIS A 125 -5.73 -7.39 0.23
CA HIS A 125 -6.18 -7.52 -1.16
C HIS A 125 -7.61 -8.04 -1.13
N GLN A 126 -8.42 -7.59 -2.07
CA GLN A 126 -9.77 -8.07 -2.29
C GLN A 126 -9.96 -8.40 -3.76
N GLU A 127 -10.40 -9.63 -4.03
CA GLU A 127 -10.72 -10.18 -5.36
C GLU A 127 -12.02 -9.59 -5.95
N THR A 128 -12.24 -8.29 -5.76
CA THR A 128 -13.36 -7.55 -6.35
C THR A 128 -12.82 -6.46 -7.26
N GLY A 129 -13.47 -6.28 -8.40
CA GLY A 129 -13.07 -5.31 -9.41
C GLY A 129 -12.59 -5.97 -10.70
N GLU A 130 -12.39 -5.15 -11.72
CA GLU A 130 -11.65 -5.54 -12.92
C GLU A 130 -10.14 -5.39 -12.62
N MET A 131 -9.25 -5.88 -13.49
CA MET A 131 -7.79 -5.59 -13.38
C MET A 131 -7.05 -6.11 -12.14
N GLY A 132 -7.32 -7.35 -11.70
CA GLY A 132 -6.52 -8.01 -10.63
C GLY A 132 -6.97 -7.72 -9.19
N GLY A 133 -8.04 -6.94 -9.00
CA GLY A 133 -8.66 -6.65 -7.71
C GLY A 133 -8.12 -5.39 -7.02
N ILE A 134 -8.57 -5.15 -5.79
CA ILE A 134 -8.24 -3.94 -5.02
C ILE A 134 -7.19 -4.27 -3.98
N ILE A 135 -6.11 -3.48 -3.94
CA ILE A 135 -5.14 -3.47 -2.83
C ILE A 135 -5.48 -2.34 -1.88
N TYR A 136 -5.48 -2.65 -0.58
CA TYR A 136 -5.59 -1.68 0.49
C TYR A 136 -4.22 -1.42 1.10
N GLY A 137 -3.93 -0.14 1.33
CA GLY A 137 -2.72 0.29 2.02
C GLY A 137 -2.97 1.40 3.03
N TRP A 138 -1.98 1.66 3.89
CA TRP A 138 -2.03 2.72 4.89
C TRP A 138 -0.93 3.75 4.64
N VAL A 139 -1.31 5.02 4.51
CA VAL A 139 -0.38 6.13 4.35
C VAL A 139 -0.01 6.72 5.72
N PRO A 140 1.28 6.72 6.09
CA PRO A 140 1.75 7.37 7.31
C PRO A 140 1.43 8.86 7.34
N PRO A 141 1.20 9.46 8.53
CA PRO A 141 0.88 10.90 8.65
C PRO A 141 1.88 11.81 7.94
N ALA A 142 3.17 11.46 8.02
CA ALA A 142 4.25 12.22 7.38
C ALA A 142 4.16 12.27 5.85
N LEU A 143 3.41 11.36 5.23
CA LEU A 143 3.28 11.23 3.77
C LEU A 143 1.90 11.67 3.25
N LEU A 144 0.94 12.01 4.11
CA LEU A 144 -0.44 12.30 3.70
C LEU A 144 -0.54 13.40 2.63
N THR A 145 0.12 14.53 2.84
CA THR A 145 0.11 15.63 1.86
C THR A 145 0.77 15.25 0.53
N LEU A 146 1.77 14.36 0.54
CA LEU A 146 2.43 13.89 -0.67
C LEU A 146 1.54 12.90 -1.43
N ALA A 147 0.95 11.94 -0.72
CA ALA A 147 0.00 11.00 -1.29
C ALA A 147 -1.22 11.72 -1.89
N GLU A 148 -1.78 12.71 -1.19
CA GLU A 148 -2.91 13.50 -1.68
C GLU A 148 -2.58 14.26 -2.98
N LYS A 149 -1.41 14.91 -3.03
CA LYS A 149 -0.94 15.57 -4.26
C LYS A 149 -0.74 14.58 -5.40
N GLY A 150 -0.22 13.40 -5.10
CA GLY A 150 -0.06 12.30 -6.03
C GLY A 150 -1.40 11.84 -6.61
N PHE A 151 -2.33 11.43 -5.75
CA PHE A 151 -3.68 10.97 -6.15
C PHE A 151 -4.44 12.03 -6.95
N TYR A 152 -4.27 13.32 -6.63
CA TYR A 152 -4.93 14.41 -7.33
C TYR A 152 -4.52 14.56 -8.80
N VAL A 153 -3.27 14.19 -9.15
CA VAL A 153 -2.74 14.38 -10.51
C VAL A 153 -2.86 13.14 -11.39
N ILE A 154 -3.27 11.99 -10.85
CA ILE A 154 -3.45 10.77 -11.65
C ILE A 154 -4.63 10.99 -12.60
N PRO A 155 -4.45 10.91 -13.93
CA PRO A 155 -5.52 11.16 -14.90
C PRO A 155 -6.61 10.08 -14.87
N VAL A 156 -6.25 8.87 -14.45
CA VAL A 156 -7.13 7.72 -14.26
C VAL A 156 -7.25 7.44 -12.77
N THR A 157 -8.45 7.20 -12.26
CA THR A 157 -8.66 6.95 -10.83
C THR A 157 -8.13 5.57 -10.41
N SER A 158 -6.82 5.41 -10.31
CA SER A 158 -6.13 4.17 -9.91
C SER A 158 -5.86 4.07 -8.41
N ALA A 159 -5.91 5.19 -7.69
CA ALA A 159 -5.74 5.24 -6.24
C ALA A 159 -6.69 6.26 -5.60
N TRP A 160 -7.31 5.91 -4.48
CA TRP A 160 -8.26 6.77 -3.78
C TRP A 160 -8.28 6.52 -2.28
N TRP A 161 -8.69 7.54 -1.53
CA TRP A 161 -8.91 7.41 -0.09
C TRP A 161 -10.15 6.55 0.21
N LEU A 162 -10.01 5.62 1.13
CA LEU A 162 -11.13 4.81 1.58
C LEU A 162 -12.03 5.64 2.49
N ARG A 163 -13.35 5.58 2.27
CA ARG A 163 -14.32 6.30 3.11
C ARG A 163 -14.46 5.61 4.47
N ASP A 164 -14.73 6.39 5.51
CA ASP A 164 -14.88 5.88 6.88
C ASP A 164 -15.91 4.75 7.02
N GLU A 165 -17.00 4.80 6.24
CA GLU A 165 -18.03 3.76 6.25
C GLU A 165 -17.54 2.44 5.66
N ASP A 166 -16.78 2.51 4.57
CA ASP A 166 -16.22 1.34 3.90
C ASP A 166 -15.11 0.72 4.76
N LEU A 167 -14.25 1.56 5.36
CA LEU A 167 -13.25 1.09 6.33
C LEU A 167 -13.91 0.41 7.53
N ARG A 168 -14.97 0.99 8.10
CA ARG A 168 -15.72 0.37 9.20
C ARG A 168 -16.30 -0.99 8.83
N ARG A 169 -16.79 -1.16 7.59
CA ARG A 169 -17.29 -2.45 7.09
C ARG A 169 -16.16 -3.48 6.99
N LEU A 170 -15.01 -3.12 6.40
CA LEU A 170 -13.84 -4.00 6.27
C LEU A 170 -13.24 -4.38 7.63
N MET A 171 -13.30 -3.48 8.61
CA MET A 171 -12.89 -3.77 9.98
C MET A 171 -13.94 -4.59 10.76
N ALA A 172 -15.17 -4.72 10.27
CA ALA A 172 -16.21 -5.51 10.92
C ALA A 172 -16.31 -6.94 10.37
N SER A 173 -15.93 -7.14 9.10
CA SER A 173 -15.75 -8.45 8.46
C SER A 173 -14.53 -9.18 8.99
#